data_AF-A0A924T6B1-F1
#
_entry.id   AF-A0A924T6B1-F1
#
_cell.length_a   1.000
_cell.length_b   1.000
_cell.length_c   1.000
_cell.angle_alpha   90.00
_cell.angle_beta   90.00
_cell.angle_gamma   90.00
#
_symmetry.space_group_name_H-M   'P 1'
#
loop_
_entity.id
_entity.type
_entity.pdbx_description
1 polymer ?
#
loop_
_entity_poly.entity_id
_entity_poly.type
_entity_poly.pdbx_seq_one_letter_code
_entity_poly.pdbx_strand_id
1 'polypeptide(L)' 'MTDTRSTCPYCGVGCGVIIESDAGQITGVRGDPDHPANFGRLCTKGSTLHLTATATVTRQTRLLQPMQRATRDAAPAPIS' A
#
# COMPACT_ATOMS: atom_id res chain seq x y z
N MET A 1 14.18 12.08 -2.99
CA MET A 1 13.22 11.57 -3.98
C MET A 1 13.78 10.36 -4.73
N THR A 2 13.10 9.23 -4.66
CA THR A 2 13.51 7.93 -5.20
C THR A 2 12.31 7.26 -5.89
N ASP A 3 12.52 6.78 -7.12
CA ASP A 3 11.53 6.03 -7.88
C ASP A 3 11.78 4.52 -7.74
N THR A 4 10.74 3.76 -7.41
CA THR A 4 10.79 2.30 -7.27
C THR A 4 9.71 1.65 -8.12
N ARG A 5 10.09 0.70 -8.98
CA ARG A 5 9.14 -0.11 -9.76
C ARG A 5 8.56 -1.23 -8.90
N SER A 6 7.26 -1.46 -9.00
CA SER A 6 6.56 -2.53 -8.28
C SER A 6 5.29 -2.96 -9.02
N THR A 7 4.49 -3.82 -8.41
CA THR A 7 3.23 -4.31 -8.95
C THR A 7 2.07 -3.90 -8.05
N CYS A 8 0.98 -3.44 -8.67
CA CYS A 8 -0.25 -3.07 -7.99
C CYS A 8 -0.85 -4.28 -7.22
N PRO A 9 -1.13 -4.17 -5.91
CA PRO A 9 -1.52 -5.30 -5.07
C PRO A 9 -3.03 -5.63 -5.12
N TYR A 10 -3.77 -5.11 -6.10
CA TYR A 10 -5.23 -5.22 -6.13
C TYR A 10 -5.75 -6.42 -6.96
N CYS A 11 -6.33 -6.17 -8.13
CA CYS A 11 -7.26 -7.10 -8.78
C CYS A 11 -6.62 -8.25 -9.59
N GLY A 12 -5.34 -8.56 -9.37
CA GLY A 12 -4.66 -9.67 -10.05
C GLY A 12 -4.24 -9.42 -11.51
N VAL A 13 -4.62 -8.29 -12.14
CA VAL A 13 -4.12 -7.90 -13.47
C VAL A 13 -2.59 -7.73 -13.47
N GLY A 14 -2.01 -7.38 -12.31
CA GLY A 14 -0.57 -7.19 -12.17
C GLY A 14 -0.07 -5.92 -12.84
N CYS A 15 -0.84 -4.82 -12.79
CA CYS A 15 -0.40 -3.53 -13.31
C CYS A 15 0.95 -3.12 -12.72
N GLY A 16 1.93 -2.79 -13.56
CA GLY A 16 3.18 -2.19 -13.13
C GLY A 16 2.96 -0.74 -12.68
N VAL A 17 3.60 -0.39 -11.57
CA VAL A 17 3.57 0.94 -10.98
C VAL A 17 4.99 1.46 -10.73
N ILE A 18 5.16 2.76 -10.86
CA ILE A 18 6.33 3.49 -10.38
C ILE A 18 5.89 4.26 -9.14
N ILE A 19 6.55 3.98 -8.02
CA ILE A 19 6.30 4.56 -6.71
C ILE A 19 7.33 5.66 -6.49
N GLU A 20 6.86 6.88 -6.27
CA GLU A 20 7.70 8.02 -5.88
C GLU A 20 7.75 8.09 -4.36
N SER A 21 8.95 8.21 -3.81
CA SER A 21 9.17 8.31 -2.37
C SER A 21 10.17 9.39 -1.99
N ASP A 22 9.96 10.02 -0.84
CA ASP A 22 10.88 10.96 -0.25
C ASP A 22 11.02 10.72 1.26
N ALA A 23 12.26 10.70 1.76
CA ALA A 23 12.58 10.38 3.15
C ALA A 23 11.84 9.12 3.69
N GLY A 24 11.67 8.09 2.85
CA GLY A 24 11.00 6.84 3.21
C GLY A 24 9.45 6.93 3.27
N GLN A 25 8.85 8.05 2.86
CA GLN A 25 7.41 8.19 2.69
C GLN A 25 7.03 8.14 1.21
N ILE A 26 5.94 7.44 0.89
CA ILE A 26 5.40 7.40 -0.48
C ILE A 26 4.65 8.71 -0.74
N THR A 27 5.05 9.43 -1.79
CA THR A 27 4.47 10.73 -2.16
C THR A 27 3.59 10.63 -3.39
N GLY A 28 3.80 9.63 -4.25
CA GLY A 28 3.07 9.46 -5.50
C GLY A 28 3.15 8.06 -6.06
N VAL A 29 2.19 7.73 -6.93
CA VAL A 29 2.17 6.51 -7.73
C VAL A 29 1.69 6.85 -9.13
N ARG A 30 2.41 6.37 -10.15
CA ARG A 30 2.00 6.41 -11.56
C ARG A 30 2.15 5.03 -12.20
N GLY A 31 1.48 4.81 -13.32
CA GLY A 31 1.62 3.55 -14.05
C GLY A 31 2.99 3.48 -14.73
N ASP A 32 3.58 2.29 -14.75
CA ASP A 32 4.80 2.03 -15.49
C ASP A 32 4.49 1.91 -17.01
N PRO A 33 4.94 2.84 -17.86
CA PRO A 33 4.65 2.81 -19.30
C PRO A 33 5.27 1.59 -20.00
N ASP A 34 6.35 1.03 -19.44
CA ASP A 34 7.07 -0.10 -20.03
C ASP A 34 6.47 -1.46 -19.60
N HIS A 35 5.55 -1.47 -18.62
CA HIS A 35 5.05 -2.71 -18.06
C HIS A 35 3.97 -3.35 -18.97
N PRO A 36 4.13 -4.63 -19.37
CA PRO A 36 3.32 -5.25 -20.42
C PRO A 36 1.85 -5.46 -20.04
N ALA A 37 1.54 -5.53 -18.73
CA ALA A 37 0.18 -5.77 -18.26
C ALA A 37 -0.74 -4.55 -18.43
N ASN A 38 -0.20 -3.32 -18.44
CA ASN A 38 -1.01 -2.12 -18.36
C ASN A 38 -0.53 -0.93 -19.19
N PHE A 39 0.70 -0.95 -19.70
CA PHE A 39 1.25 0.11 -20.57
C PHE A 39 1.04 1.51 -19.98
N GLY A 40 1.32 1.66 -18.68
CA GLY A 40 1.16 2.92 -17.93
C GLY A 40 -0.27 3.25 -17.49
N ARG A 41 -1.30 2.52 -17.92
CA ARG A 41 -2.68 2.77 -17.50
C ARG A 41 -2.95 2.23 -16.10
N LEU A 42 -3.77 2.92 -15.32
CA LEU A 42 -4.23 2.49 -14.00
C LEU A 42 -5.72 2.79 -13.82
N CYS A 43 -6.42 1.90 -13.12
CA CYS A 43 -7.75 2.21 -12.56
C CYS A 43 -7.62 3.10 -11.32
N THR A 44 -8.74 3.61 -10.80
CA THR A 44 -8.75 4.48 -9.60
C THR A 44 -7.99 3.89 -8.42
N LYS A 45 -8.14 2.58 -8.14
CA LYS A 45 -7.41 1.92 -7.04
C LYS A 45 -5.89 2.00 -7.21
N GLY A 46 -5.40 1.85 -8.44
CA GLY A 46 -3.97 1.90 -8.74
C GLY A 46 -3.44 3.32 -8.71
N SER A 47 -4.14 4.27 -9.33
CA SER A 47 -3.70 5.67 -9.41
C SER A 47 -3.71 6.38 -8.05
N THR A 48 -4.59 5.97 -7.13
CA THR A 48 -4.64 6.51 -5.76
C THR A 48 -3.95 5.65 -4.71
N LEU A 49 -3.17 4.63 -5.11
CA LEU A 49 -2.55 3.68 -4.18
C LEU A 49 -1.71 4.37 -3.08
N HIS A 50 -0.98 5.42 -3.43
CA HIS A 50 -0.19 6.22 -2.48
C HIS A 50 -1.01 6.78 -1.30
N LEU A 51 -2.30 7.09 -1.50
CA LEU A 51 -3.18 7.61 -0.44
C LEU A 51 -3.39 6.60 0.70
N THR A 52 -3.34 5.30 0.37
CA THR A 52 -3.50 4.22 1.35
C THR A 52 -2.27 4.04 2.24
N ALA A 53 -1.10 4.49 1.77
CA ALA A 53 0.17 4.42 2.48
C ALA A 53 0.50 5.70 3.26
N THR A 54 -0.41 6.68 3.30
CA THR A 54 -0.18 7.93 4.03
C THR A 54 0.05 7.70 5.51
N ALA A 55 0.82 8.59 6.14
CA ALA A 55 1.10 8.53 7.57
C ALA A 55 -0.18 8.60 8.43
N THR A 56 -1.23 9.28 7.96
CA THR A 56 -2.52 9.35 8.67
C THR A 56 -3.22 7.99 8.68
N VAL A 57 -3.36 7.37 7.51
CA VAL A 57 -4.03 6.06 7.38
C VAL A 57 -3.26 4.98 8.12
N THR A 58 -1.94 4.92 7.93
CA THR A 58 -1.09 3.89 8.52
C THR A 58 -1.05 3.99 10.05
N ARG A 59 -0.99 5.19 10.63
CA ARG A 59 -1.01 5.37 12.10
C ARG A 59 -2.36 5.05 12.75
N GLN A 60 -3.47 5.20 12.02
CA GLN A 60 -4.80 4.93 12.54
C GLN A 60 -5.19 3.45 12.51
N THR A 61 -4.74 2.71 11.48
CA THR A 61 -5.32 1.40 11.15
C THR A 61 -4.33 0.24 11.18
N ARG A 62 -3.03 0.51 11.08
CA ARG A 62 -2.01 -0.55 11.01
C ARG A 62 -1.64 -1.02 12.41
N LEU A 63 -1.97 -2.26 12.73
CA LEU A 63 -1.42 -2.92 13.91
C LEU A 63 0.10 -3.07 13.75
N LEU A 64 0.85 -2.70 14.79
CA LEU A 64 2.31 -2.75 14.82
C LEU A 64 2.87 -3.89 15.69
N GLN A 65 2.00 -4.56 16.43
CA GLN A 65 2.33 -5.71 17.27
C GLN A 65 1.20 -6.74 17.20
N PRO A 66 1.49 -8.02 17.46
CA PRO A 66 0.46 -9.04 17.55
C PRO A 66 -0.55 -8.74 18.66
N MET A 67 -1.82 -9.05 18.41
CA MET A 67 -2.92 -8.83 19.34
C MET A 67 -3.72 -10.12 19.50
N GLN A 68 -4.01 -10.54 20.73
CA GLN A 68 -4.77 -11.75 21.04
C GLN A 68 -6.08 -11.42 21.77
N ARG A 69 -7.14 -12.18 21.47
CA ARG A 69 -8.36 -12.25 22.28
C ARG A 69 -8.44 -13.63 22.94
N ALA A 70 -8.63 -13.70 24.26
CA ALA A 70 -8.75 -14.96 24.99
C ALA A 70 -10.10 -15.67 24.70
N THR A 71 -11.15 -14.89 24.44
CA THR A 71 -12.48 -15.35 24.02
C THR A 71 -13.01 -14.41 22.92
N ARG A 72 -14.06 -14.81 22.18
CA ARG A 72 -14.59 -14.03 21.03
C ARG A 72 -14.93 -12.58 21.39
N ASP A 73 -15.51 -12.37 22.56
CA ASP A 73 -16.06 -11.07 22.99
C ASP A 73 -15.07 -10.25 23.85
N ALA A 74 -13.93 -10.84 24.24
CA ALA A 74 -12.90 -10.13 24.99
C ALA A 74 -12.21 -9.06 24.13
N ALA A 75 -11.84 -7.94 24.74
CA ALA A 75 -11.00 -6.93 24.08
C ALA A 75 -9.64 -7.54 23.67
N PRO A 76 -9.07 -7.12 22.52
CA PRO A 76 -7.76 -7.59 22.10
C PRO A 76 -6.67 -6.98 22.98
N ALA A 77 -5.74 -7.78 23.46
CA ALA A 77 -4.56 -7.35 24.22
C ALA A 77 -3.27 -7.67 23.44
N PRO A 78 -2.23 -6.84 23.55
CA PRO A 78 -0.95 -7.13 22.90
C PRO A 78 -0.28 -8.36 23.53
N ILE A 79 0.43 -9.12 22.69
CA ILE A 79 1.28 -10.23 23.13
C ILE A 79 2.72 -9.98 22.66
N SER A 80 3.70 -10.50 23.40
CA SER A 80 5.14 -10.34 23.10
C SER A 80 5.55 -11.15 21.89
#